data_AF-A0A916NXR2-F1
#
_entry.id   AF-A0A916NXR2-F1
#
_cell.length_a   1.000
_cell.length_b   1.000
_cell.length_c   1.000
_cell.angle_alpha   90.00
_cell.angle_beta   90.00
_cell.angle_gamma   90.00
#
_symmetry.space_group_name_H-M   'P 1'
#
loop_
_entity.id
_entity.type
_entity.pdbx_description
1 polymer ?
#
loop_
_entity_poly.entity_id
_entity_poly.type
_entity_poly.pdbx_seq_one_letter_code
_entity_poly.pdbx_strand_id
1 'polypeptide(L)'
;MIETYLEAAIRQAQERAKLLKAKMPQPVKATEFIALQQLCDNRIDEIIRLFEYLLTDPTILRTELIKERIRIFRRTIGELSQLETSAIAALSRVHDDDIFLNKLVFQIHKEINFPLFPPTVTCLSRDYFSINPSLHLLEVPLAESEFLLHLPDLYHEIAHLLIATINNPKVEPLQQALGKFLFSVAQYFDKERAINLRATGPTDYFAQVFDLLERFWIPWATEIFCDLIAVYTLGPAYVWSHFHLTAGHGGDPYDIRLNNFMSHPPDQARMEAMLMALDLLDFKKQSADIKEKWNDLIKSIGAEQTPLYRRACPSRLTQQAVIYTLEGVKKIGCRVVSESTSGTVHDLLNNAWKQFWISPIQYPAWERETINTLKQISNPWAPV
;
A
#
# COMPACT_ATOMS: atom_id res chain seq x y z
N MET A 1 -25.79 4.79 -35.64
CA MET A 1 -24.66 3.82 -35.64
C MET A 1 -24.02 3.72 -34.27
N ILE A 2 -23.58 4.84 -33.65
CA ILE A 2 -22.93 4.80 -32.33
C ILE A 2 -23.90 4.38 -31.20
N GLU A 3 -25.16 4.80 -31.24
CA GLU A 3 -26.17 4.43 -30.24
C GLU A 3 -26.45 2.92 -30.25
N THR A 4 -26.70 2.35 -31.43
CA THR A 4 -26.90 0.90 -31.61
C THR A 4 -25.69 0.10 -31.14
N TYR A 5 -24.46 0.55 -31.45
CA TYR A 5 -23.25 -0.08 -30.94
C TYR A 5 -23.17 -0.02 -29.41
N LEU A 6 -23.43 1.15 -28.83
CA LEU A 6 -23.37 1.34 -27.38
C LEU A 6 -24.38 0.45 -26.66
N GLU A 7 -25.62 0.37 -27.16
CA GLU A 7 -26.64 -0.52 -26.60
C GLU A 7 -26.23 -1.99 -26.64
N ALA A 8 -25.70 -2.46 -27.78
CA ALA A 8 -25.20 -3.82 -27.92
C ALA A 8 -24.03 -4.11 -26.96
N ALA A 9 -23.09 -3.16 -26.84
CA ALA A 9 -21.94 -3.27 -25.94
C ALA A 9 -22.36 -3.29 -24.46
N ILE A 10 -23.34 -2.48 -24.06
CA ILE A 10 -23.90 -2.49 -22.71
C ILE A 10 -24.55 -3.85 -22.41
N ARG A 11 -25.37 -4.40 -23.32
CA ARG A 11 -25.99 -5.72 -23.15
C ARG A 11 -24.97 -6.84 -23.03
N GLN A 12 -23.92 -6.82 -23.85
CA GLN A 12 -22.82 -7.79 -23.72
C GLN A 12 -22.12 -7.68 -22.36
N ALA A 13 -21.88 -6.45 -21.87
CA ALA A 13 -21.27 -6.23 -20.56
C ALA A 13 -22.18 -6.72 -19.41
N GLN A 14 -23.51 -6.57 -19.51
CA GLN A 14 -24.46 -7.16 -18.56
C GLN A 14 -24.38 -8.68 -18.52
N GLU A 15 -24.33 -9.35 -19.68
CA GLU A 15 -24.20 -10.81 -19.73
C GLU A 15 -22.85 -11.27 -19.15
N ARG A 16 -21.77 -10.54 -19.42
CA ARG A 16 -20.47 -10.79 -18.77
C ARG A 16 -20.55 -10.67 -17.25
N ALA A 17 -21.21 -9.63 -16.73
CA ALA A 17 -21.38 -9.43 -15.29
C ALA A 17 -22.15 -10.59 -14.64
N LYS A 18 -23.23 -11.08 -15.27
CA LYS A 18 -23.98 -12.27 -14.81
C LYS A 18 -23.12 -13.54 -14.82
N LEU A 19 -22.33 -13.74 -15.88
CA LEU A 19 -21.42 -14.88 -15.98
C LEU A 19 -20.35 -14.84 -14.88
N LEU A 20 -19.81 -13.66 -14.58
CA LEU A 20 -18.84 -13.47 -13.51
C LEU A 20 -19.42 -13.80 -12.13
N LYS A 21 -20.68 -13.42 -11.87
CA LYS A 21 -21.40 -13.82 -10.65
C LYS A 21 -21.49 -15.34 -10.51
N ALA A 22 -21.77 -16.05 -11.61
CA ALA A 22 -21.82 -17.51 -11.65
C ALA A 22 -20.44 -18.19 -11.50
N LYS A 23 -19.32 -17.46 -11.68
CA LYS A 23 -17.96 -17.98 -11.48
C LYS A 23 -17.49 -17.95 -10.03
N MET A 24 -18.18 -17.20 -9.16
CA MET A 24 -17.85 -17.19 -7.73
C MET A 24 -18.23 -18.53 -7.08
N PRO A 25 -17.35 -19.16 -6.28
CA PRO A 25 -17.58 -20.49 -5.73
C PRO A 25 -18.73 -20.49 -4.70
N GLN A 26 -19.61 -21.49 -4.78
CA GLN A 26 -20.67 -21.73 -3.79
C GLN A 26 -20.68 -23.21 -3.40
N PRO A 27 -20.37 -23.57 -2.13
CA PRO A 27 -19.98 -22.67 -1.03
C PRO A 27 -18.59 -22.06 -1.22
N VAL A 28 -18.29 -20.99 -0.46
CA VAL A 28 -16.94 -20.39 -0.42
C VAL A 28 -15.94 -21.42 0.13
N LYS A 29 -14.78 -21.55 -0.52
CA LYS A 29 -13.74 -22.53 -0.17
C LYS A 29 -13.10 -22.28 1.21
N ALA A 30 -13.01 -21.01 1.64
CA ALA A 30 -12.41 -20.61 2.91
C ALA A 30 -13.15 -19.40 3.51
N THR A 31 -13.24 -19.35 4.84
CA THR A 31 -14.02 -18.33 5.57
C THR A 31 -13.51 -16.91 5.35
N GLU A 32 -12.20 -16.78 5.14
CA GLU A 32 -11.45 -15.54 4.94
C GLU A 32 -11.85 -14.83 3.62
N PHE A 33 -12.51 -15.55 2.70
CA PHE A 33 -12.99 -15.04 1.42
C PHE A 33 -14.49 -14.68 1.42
N ILE A 34 -15.22 -14.92 2.50
CA ILE A 34 -16.68 -14.67 2.55
C ILE A 34 -16.98 -13.17 2.33
N ALA A 35 -16.24 -12.28 3.00
CA ALA A 35 -16.43 -10.84 2.89
C ALA A 35 -16.16 -10.34 1.46
N LEU A 36 -15.08 -10.83 0.83
CA LEU A 36 -14.74 -10.48 -0.55
C LEU A 36 -15.81 -10.98 -1.53
N GLN A 37 -16.35 -12.19 -1.33
CA GLN A 37 -17.44 -12.70 -2.15
C GLN A 37 -18.69 -11.82 -2.05
N GLN A 38 -19.13 -11.48 -0.82
CA GLN A 38 -20.30 -10.64 -0.61
C GLN A 38 -20.11 -9.25 -1.23
N LEU A 39 -18.91 -8.68 -1.09
CA LEU A 39 -18.56 -7.41 -1.73
C LEU A 39 -18.66 -7.51 -3.25
N CYS A 40 -18.07 -8.54 -3.86
CA CYS A 40 -18.15 -8.77 -5.30
C CYS A 40 -19.59 -8.94 -5.78
N ASP A 41 -20.40 -9.70 -5.04
CA ASP A 41 -21.79 -9.94 -5.38
C ASP A 41 -22.60 -8.63 -5.43
N ASN A 42 -22.47 -7.81 -4.39
CA ASN A 42 -23.13 -6.51 -4.30
C ASN A 42 -22.65 -5.55 -5.41
N ARG A 43 -21.34 -5.51 -5.68
CA ARG A 43 -20.75 -4.65 -6.72
C ARG A 43 -21.18 -5.06 -8.13
N ILE A 44 -21.27 -6.35 -8.40
CA ILE A 44 -21.78 -6.86 -9.69
C ILE A 44 -23.25 -6.45 -9.85
N ASP A 45 -24.07 -6.54 -8.81
CA ASP A 45 -25.47 -6.11 -8.87
C ASP A 45 -25.60 -4.60 -9.10
N GLU A 46 -24.73 -3.77 -8.50
CA GLU A 46 -24.64 -2.33 -8.79
C GLU A 46 -24.28 -2.05 -10.25
N ILE A 47 -23.29 -2.77 -10.79
CA ILE A 47 -22.86 -2.66 -12.19
C ILE A 47 -24.01 -3.04 -13.14
N ILE A 48 -24.73 -4.13 -12.87
CA ILE A 48 -25.89 -4.55 -13.67
C ILE A 48 -26.97 -3.48 -13.66
N ARG A 49 -27.32 -2.93 -12.48
CA ARG A 49 -28.28 -1.81 -12.35
C ARG A 49 -27.83 -0.57 -13.13
N LEU A 50 -26.55 -0.24 -13.12
CA LEU A 50 -26.01 0.89 -13.87
C LEU A 50 -26.10 0.67 -15.39
N PHE A 51 -25.84 -0.55 -15.86
CA PHE A 51 -26.05 -0.90 -17.26
C PHE A 51 -27.55 -0.86 -17.65
N GLU A 52 -28.45 -1.29 -16.77
CA GLU A 52 -29.90 -1.17 -16.99
C GLU A 52 -30.31 0.29 -17.11
N TYR A 53 -29.87 1.15 -16.19
CA TYR A 53 -30.07 2.60 -16.26
C TYR A 53 -29.63 3.18 -17.61
N LEU A 54 -28.44 2.80 -18.11
CA LEU A 54 -27.92 3.28 -19.41
C LEU A 54 -28.72 2.79 -20.63
N LEU A 55 -29.54 1.74 -20.47
CA LEU A 55 -30.40 1.18 -21.51
C LEU A 55 -31.85 1.66 -21.43
N THR A 56 -32.35 1.98 -20.23
CA THR A 56 -33.81 2.16 -20.02
C THR A 56 -34.20 3.53 -19.48
N ASP A 57 -33.30 4.30 -18.85
CA ASP A 57 -33.67 5.57 -18.24
C ASP A 57 -33.90 6.68 -19.30
N PRO A 58 -35.11 7.25 -19.42
CA PRO A 58 -35.40 8.25 -20.45
C PRO A 58 -34.56 9.53 -20.34
N THR A 59 -34.03 9.85 -19.16
CA THR A 59 -33.16 11.01 -18.94
C THR A 59 -31.83 10.81 -19.64
N ILE A 60 -31.19 9.66 -19.44
CA ILE A 60 -29.87 9.40 -20.00
C ILE A 60 -29.93 9.02 -21.48
N LEU A 61 -31.06 8.48 -21.95
CA LEU A 61 -31.27 8.09 -23.34
C LEU A 61 -31.38 9.26 -24.33
N ARG A 62 -31.47 10.50 -23.85
CA ARG A 62 -31.50 11.69 -24.70
C ARG A 62 -30.25 11.79 -25.56
N THR A 63 -30.41 12.06 -26.85
CA THR A 63 -29.32 12.06 -27.84
C THR A 63 -28.20 13.04 -27.47
N GLU A 64 -28.51 14.19 -26.86
CA GLU A 64 -27.53 15.16 -26.41
C GLU A 64 -26.60 14.64 -25.30
N LEU A 65 -26.99 13.58 -24.57
CA LEU A 65 -26.21 12.97 -23.50
C LEU A 65 -25.39 11.75 -23.94
N ILE A 66 -25.28 11.48 -25.23
CA ILE A 66 -24.52 10.31 -25.73
C ILE A 66 -23.06 10.27 -25.23
N LYS A 67 -22.41 11.43 -25.10
CA LYS A 67 -21.04 11.52 -24.55
C LYS A 67 -20.99 11.10 -23.08
N GLU A 68 -21.97 11.51 -22.29
CA GLU A 68 -22.09 11.13 -20.89
C GLU A 68 -22.41 9.65 -20.73
N ARG A 69 -23.32 9.11 -21.56
CA ARG A 69 -23.58 7.65 -21.62
C ARG A 69 -22.31 6.85 -21.86
N ILE A 70 -21.51 7.25 -22.85
CA ILE A 70 -20.23 6.59 -23.18
C ILE A 70 -19.25 6.70 -22.00
N ARG A 71 -19.18 7.86 -21.35
CA ARG A 71 -18.30 8.08 -20.18
C ARG A 71 -18.68 7.17 -19.02
N ILE A 72 -19.96 7.09 -18.68
CA ILE A 72 -20.46 6.21 -17.62
C ILE A 72 -20.18 4.75 -18.01
N PHE A 73 -20.56 4.33 -19.22
CA PHE A 73 -20.30 2.96 -19.71
C PHE A 73 -18.82 2.56 -19.59
N ARG A 74 -17.89 3.43 -20.03
CA ARG A 74 -16.44 3.18 -19.95
C ARG A 74 -15.94 3.03 -18.51
N ARG A 75 -16.49 3.83 -17.59
CA ARG A 75 -16.17 3.70 -16.17
C ARG A 75 -16.70 2.37 -15.62
N THR A 76 -17.97 2.06 -15.88
CA THR A 76 -18.63 0.84 -15.39
C THR A 76 -17.94 -0.43 -15.92
N ILE A 77 -17.50 -0.45 -17.18
CA ILE A 77 -16.78 -1.61 -17.72
C ILE A 77 -15.36 -1.72 -17.14
N GLY A 78 -14.73 -0.59 -16.80
CA GLY A 78 -13.46 -0.57 -16.07
C GLY A 78 -13.61 -1.17 -14.67
N GLU A 79 -14.65 -0.79 -13.94
CA GLU A 79 -14.98 -1.37 -12.62
C GLU A 79 -15.27 -2.87 -12.73
N LEU A 80 -16.03 -3.32 -13.73
CA LEU A 80 -16.28 -4.75 -13.98
C LEU A 80 -14.98 -5.51 -14.29
N SER A 81 -14.12 -4.94 -15.13
CA SER A 81 -12.83 -5.53 -15.47
C SER A 81 -11.93 -5.67 -14.24
N GLN A 82 -11.91 -4.68 -13.34
CA GLN A 82 -11.14 -4.72 -12.11
C GLN A 82 -11.62 -5.85 -11.18
N LEU A 83 -12.95 -6.02 -11.02
CA LEU A 83 -13.51 -7.13 -10.25
C LEU A 83 -13.10 -8.48 -10.83
N GLU A 84 -13.19 -8.63 -12.16
CA GLU A 84 -12.83 -9.86 -12.86
C GLU A 84 -11.36 -10.22 -12.68
N THR A 85 -10.45 -9.27 -12.90
CA THR A 85 -9.01 -9.56 -12.95
C THR A 85 -8.35 -9.66 -11.58
N SER A 86 -8.98 -9.14 -10.53
CA SER A 86 -8.46 -9.17 -9.16
C SER A 86 -9.35 -10.08 -8.28
N ALA A 87 -10.47 -9.56 -7.77
CA ALA A 87 -11.23 -10.24 -6.73
C ALA A 87 -11.88 -11.57 -7.17
N ILE A 88 -12.48 -11.62 -8.36
CA ILE A 88 -13.10 -12.86 -8.87
C ILE A 88 -12.03 -13.89 -9.23
N ALA A 89 -10.89 -13.45 -9.78
CA ALA A 89 -9.74 -14.32 -9.99
C ALA A 89 -9.27 -14.96 -8.67
N ALA A 90 -9.10 -14.15 -7.61
CA ALA A 90 -8.75 -14.61 -6.27
C ALA A 90 -9.78 -15.63 -5.72
N LEU A 91 -11.07 -15.31 -5.80
CA LEU A 91 -12.17 -16.19 -5.36
C LEU A 91 -12.23 -17.51 -6.13
N SER A 92 -11.97 -17.50 -7.44
CA SER A 92 -12.06 -18.70 -8.27
C SER A 92 -10.92 -19.68 -7.98
N ARG A 93 -9.72 -19.16 -7.71
CA ARG A 93 -8.51 -19.96 -7.55
C ARG A 93 -8.39 -20.53 -6.14
N VAL A 94 -8.48 -19.69 -5.09
CA VAL A 94 -8.19 -19.96 -3.66
C VAL A 94 -7.20 -21.10 -3.43
N HIS A 95 -5.99 -20.74 -3.03
CA HIS A 95 -4.88 -21.67 -2.73
C HIS A 95 -4.55 -21.70 -1.24
N ASP A 96 -3.84 -22.74 -0.79
CA ASP A 96 -3.43 -22.88 0.62
C ASP A 96 -2.53 -21.73 1.10
N ASP A 97 -1.71 -21.19 0.20
CA ASP A 97 -0.87 -20.01 0.48
C ASP A 97 -1.71 -18.75 0.75
N ASP A 98 -2.85 -18.61 0.06
CA ASP A 98 -3.78 -17.52 0.32
C ASP A 98 -4.33 -17.65 1.74
N ILE A 99 -4.79 -18.86 2.10
CA ILE A 99 -5.35 -19.15 3.43
C ILE A 99 -4.30 -18.89 4.53
N PHE A 100 -3.06 -19.33 4.30
CA PHE A 100 -1.94 -19.08 5.21
C PHE A 100 -1.69 -17.59 5.42
N LEU A 101 -1.57 -16.80 4.33
CA LEU A 101 -1.31 -15.37 4.45
C LEU A 101 -2.51 -14.61 5.05
N ASN A 102 -3.75 -15.02 4.79
CA ASN A 102 -4.91 -14.45 5.47
C ASN A 102 -4.82 -14.64 7.00
N LYS A 103 -4.43 -15.83 7.46
CA LYS A 103 -4.22 -16.10 8.89
C LYS A 103 -3.07 -15.28 9.47
N LEU A 104 -1.98 -15.14 8.71
CA LEU A 104 -0.84 -14.30 9.10
C LEU A 104 -1.26 -12.83 9.27
N VAL A 105 -1.94 -12.25 8.28
CA VAL A 105 -2.46 -10.87 8.33
C VAL A 105 -3.48 -10.71 9.46
N PHE A 106 -4.37 -11.68 9.68
CA PHE A 106 -5.26 -11.66 10.82
C PHE A 106 -4.52 -11.62 12.17
N GLN A 107 -3.43 -12.38 12.30
CA GLN A 107 -2.58 -12.35 13.48
C GLN A 107 -1.84 -11.02 13.63
N ILE A 108 -1.33 -10.44 12.53
CA ILE A 108 -0.74 -9.08 12.53
C ILE A 108 -1.76 -8.08 13.07
N HIS A 109 -3.00 -8.09 12.56
CA HIS A 109 -4.07 -7.19 13.00
C HIS A 109 -4.32 -7.30 14.51
N LYS A 110 -4.35 -8.52 15.06
CA LYS A 110 -4.48 -8.75 16.49
C LYS A 110 -3.28 -8.20 17.27
N GLU A 111 -2.07 -8.52 16.84
CA GLU A 111 -0.84 -8.11 17.53
C GLU A 111 -0.73 -6.59 17.58
N ILE A 112 -1.06 -5.87 16.51
CA ILE A 112 -0.92 -4.42 16.47
C ILE A 112 -2.16 -3.66 16.94
N ASN A 113 -3.21 -4.37 17.40
CA ASN A 113 -4.51 -3.79 17.72
C ASN A 113 -5.06 -2.92 16.57
N PHE A 114 -5.04 -3.46 15.35
CA PHE A 114 -5.43 -2.73 14.15
C PHE A 114 -6.94 -2.39 14.19
N PRO A 115 -7.34 -1.13 13.96
CA PRO A 115 -8.72 -0.67 14.20
C PRO A 115 -9.75 -1.15 13.17
N LEU A 116 -9.30 -1.71 12.05
CA LEU A 116 -10.12 -2.20 10.95
C LEU A 116 -10.06 -3.73 10.84
N PHE A 117 -11.05 -4.30 10.15
CA PHE A 117 -11.04 -5.72 9.82
C PHE A 117 -9.90 -6.05 8.83
N PRO A 118 -9.30 -7.24 8.91
CA PRO A 118 -8.26 -7.64 7.97
C PRO A 118 -8.75 -7.75 6.54
N PRO A 119 -7.93 -7.37 5.55
CA PRO A 119 -8.22 -7.60 4.14
C PRO A 119 -8.18 -9.09 3.82
N THR A 120 -8.89 -9.48 2.76
CA THR A 120 -8.65 -10.79 2.14
C THR A 120 -7.29 -10.75 1.45
N VAL A 121 -6.47 -11.77 1.63
CA VAL A 121 -5.15 -11.88 1.00
C VAL A 121 -5.18 -12.87 -0.17
N THR A 122 -4.47 -12.55 -1.26
CA THR A 122 -4.29 -13.45 -2.41
C THR A 122 -2.85 -13.39 -2.93
N CYS A 123 -2.29 -14.54 -3.30
CA CYS A 123 -0.96 -14.68 -3.89
C CYS A 123 -1.02 -14.53 -5.42
N LEU A 124 -1.65 -13.45 -5.89
CA LEU A 124 -1.91 -13.18 -7.32
C LEU A 124 -1.33 -11.87 -7.83
N SER A 125 -0.52 -11.18 -7.04
CA SER A 125 0.11 -9.95 -7.52
C SER A 125 0.97 -10.22 -8.74
N ARG A 126 0.92 -9.29 -9.70
CA ARG A 126 1.72 -9.33 -10.93
C ARG A 126 3.10 -8.70 -10.78
N ASP A 127 3.22 -7.80 -9.81
CA ASP A 127 4.44 -7.03 -9.55
C ASP A 127 4.88 -7.31 -8.10
N TYR A 128 4.81 -6.30 -7.23
CA TYR A 128 5.14 -6.39 -5.81
C TYR A 128 3.89 -6.50 -4.93
N PHE A 129 4.03 -6.40 -3.62
CA PHE A 129 2.90 -6.26 -2.70
C PHE A 129 2.05 -5.05 -3.10
N SER A 130 0.73 -5.20 -3.03
CA SER A 130 -0.18 -4.08 -3.22
C SER A 130 -1.50 -4.36 -2.50
N ILE A 131 -2.21 -3.29 -2.16
CA ILE A 131 -3.58 -3.41 -1.68
C ILE A 131 -4.54 -2.64 -2.56
N ASN A 132 -5.72 -3.20 -2.74
CA ASN A 132 -6.87 -2.50 -3.31
C ASN A 132 -7.86 -2.18 -2.17
N PRO A 133 -7.83 -0.97 -1.60
CA PRO A 133 -8.71 -0.61 -0.48
C PRO A 133 -10.20 -0.68 -0.84
N SER A 134 -10.56 -0.47 -2.11
CA SER A 134 -11.96 -0.51 -2.55
C SER A 134 -12.53 -1.94 -2.58
N LEU A 135 -11.67 -2.94 -2.71
CA LEU A 135 -12.00 -4.35 -2.66
C LEU A 135 -11.63 -5.01 -1.32
N HIS A 136 -10.97 -4.26 -0.43
CA HIS A 136 -10.40 -4.79 0.81
C HIS A 136 -9.55 -6.06 0.55
N LEU A 137 -8.77 -6.01 -0.54
CA LEU A 137 -8.00 -7.14 -1.11
C LEU A 137 -6.52 -6.79 -1.14
N LEU A 138 -5.71 -7.55 -0.43
CA LEU A 138 -4.26 -7.46 -0.42
C LEU A 138 -3.68 -8.51 -1.38
N GLU A 139 -2.92 -8.06 -2.36
CA GLU A 139 -2.30 -8.87 -3.40
C GLU A 139 -0.81 -9.03 -3.12
N VAL A 140 -0.36 -10.28 -2.97
CA VAL A 140 1.02 -10.66 -2.67
C VAL A 140 1.60 -11.44 -3.86
N PRO A 141 2.89 -11.29 -4.19
CA PRO A 141 3.51 -12.10 -5.23
C PRO A 141 3.45 -13.61 -4.91
N LEU A 142 3.35 -14.43 -5.95
CA LEU A 142 2.99 -15.85 -5.86
C LEU A 142 3.82 -16.66 -4.84
N ALA A 143 5.13 -16.38 -4.75
CA ALA A 143 6.06 -17.16 -3.94
C ALA A 143 6.32 -16.58 -2.54
N GLU A 144 5.81 -15.40 -2.21
CA GLU A 144 6.18 -14.71 -0.96
C GLU A 144 5.70 -15.43 0.30
N SER A 145 4.73 -16.34 0.19
CA SER A 145 4.36 -17.20 1.32
C SER A 145 5.47 -18.18 1.75
N GLU A 146 6.53 -18.30 0.96
CA GLU A 146 7.70 -19.16 1.17
C GLU A 146 8.96 -18.37 1.61
N PHE A 147 8.84 -17.06 1.82
CA PHE A 147 9.95 -16.19 2.26
C PHE A 147 9.50 -15.27 3.40
N LEU A 148 10.42 -14.90 4.29
CA LEU A 148 10.14 -14.04 5.45
C LEU A 148 10.65 -12.61 5.27
N LEU A 149 11.67 -12.39 4.42
CA LEU A 149 12.36 -11.09 4.36
C LEU A 149 11.47 -9.96 3.81
N HIS A 150 10.53 -10.24 2.90
CA HIS A 150 9.59 -9.24 2.36
C HIS A 150 8.26 -9.16 3.11
N LEU A 151 7.91 -10.15 3.95
CA LEU A 151 6.66 -10.12 4.71
C LEU A 151 6.46 -8.91 5.63
N PRO A 152 7.50 -8.19 6.10
CA PRO A 152 7.31 -6.88 6.74
C PRO A 152 6.49 -5.89 5.91
N ASP A 153 6.52 -5.95 4.57
CA ASP A 153 5.72 -5.07 3.71
C ASP A 153 4.21 -5.28 3.85
N LEU A 154 3.76 -6.42 4.42
CA LEU A 154 2.36 -6.59 4.81
C LEU A 154 1.88 -5.47 5.76
N TYR A 155 2.76 -4.97 6.64
CA TYR A 155 2.42 -3.87 7.56
C TYR A 155 2.26 -2.54 6.82
N HIS A 156 3.06 -2.31 5.77
CA HIS A 156 2.91 -1.14 4.90
C HIS A 156 1.59 -1.24 4.12
N GLU A 157 1.31 -2.37 3.49
CA GLU A 157 0.11 -2.54 2.67
C GLU A 157 -1.18 -2.39 3.48
N ILE A 158 -1.28 -2.99 4.67
CA ILE A 158 -2.48 -2.81 5.48
C ILE A 158 -2.65 -1.36 5.94
N ALA A 159 -1.56 -0.59 6.11
CA ALA A 159 -1.63 0.81 6.55
C ALA A 159 -2.37 1.71 5.54
N HIS A 160 -2.34 1.38 4.24
CA HIS A 160 -3.14 2.08 3.22
C HIS A 160 -4.64 2.03 3.52
N LEU A 161 -5.15 0.98 4.19
CA LEU A 161 -6.55 0.90 4.61
C LEU A 161 -6.91 2.00 5.61
N LEU A 162 -6.00 2.35 6.51
CA LEU A 162 -6.23 3.40 7.52
C LEU A 162 -6.38 4.77 6.85
N ILE A 163 -5.66 5.00 5.76
CA ILE A 163 -5.68 6.25 5.01
C ILE A 163 -6.89 6.30 4.06
N ALA A 164 -7.17 5.20 3.36
CA ALA A 164 -8.21 5.15 2.33
C ALA A 164 -9.64 5.00 2.86
N THR A 165 -9.83 4.54 4.10
CA THR A 165 -11.17 4.32 4.67
C THR A 165 -11.90 5.64 4.91
N ILE A 166 -13.04 5.85 4.25
CA ILE A 166 -13.79 7.11 4.33
C ILE A 166 -14.84 7.05 5.45
N ASN A 167 -15.05 8.16 6.17
CA ASN A 167 -16.10 8.34 7.18
C ASN A 167 -16.09 7.31 8.33
N ASN A 168 -14.91 6.81 8.72
CA ASN A 168 -14.79 5.89 9.84
C ASN A 168 -14.10 6.57 11.03
N PRO A 169 -14.82 6.81 12.14
CA PRO A 169 -14.28 7.53 13.30
C PRO A 169 -13.09 6.81 13.97
N LYS A 170 -12.92 5.49 13.74
CA LYS A 170 -11.79 4.74 14.31
C LYS A 170 -10.44 5.13 13.70
N VAL A 171 -10.42 5.64 12.48
CA VAL A 171 -9.19 6.00 11.74
C VAL A 171 -9.06 7.50 11.51
N GLU A 172 -10.13 8.25 11.76
CA GLU A 172 -10.18 9.70 11.60
C GLU A 172 -9.00 10.43 12.30
N PRO A 173 -8.57 10.08 13.52
CA PRO A 173 -7.43 10.76 14.15
C PRO A 173 -6.11 10.67 13.36
N LEU A 174 -5.84 9.53 12.70
CA LEU A 174 -4.68 9.37 11.84
C LEU A 174 -4.83 10.19 10.55
N GLN A 175 -6.01 10.19 9.95
CA GLN A 175 -6.30 10.97 8.74
C GLN A 175 -6.21 12.47 8.99
N GLN A 176 -6.63 12.93 10.16
CA GLN A 176 -6.44 14.31 10.59
C GLN A 176 -4.93 14.64 10.78
N ALA A 177 -4.12 13.69 11.25
CA ALA A 177 -2.67 13.87 11.34
C ALA A 177 -2.03 13.98 9.95
N LEU A 178 -2.46 13.17 8.99
CA LEU A 178 -2.07 13.29 7.58
C LEU A 178 -2.48 14.65 6.99
N GLY A 179 -3.70 15.12 7.27
CA GLY A 179 -4.16 16.43 6.83
C GLY A 179 -3.32 17.59 7.40
N LYS A 180 -2.94 17.52 8.69
CA LYS A 180 -2.02 18.49 9.30
C LYS A 180 -0.63 18.45 8.67
N PHE A 181 -0.15 17.26 8.31
CA PHE A 181 1.10 17.11 7.61
C PHE A 181 1.05 17.75 6.22
N LEU A 182 0.03 17.44 5.41
CA LEU A 182 -0.16 18.03 4.09
C LEU A 182 -0.30 19.56 4.14
N PHE A 183 -0.91 20.10 5.19
CA PHE A 183 -0.91 21.54 5.43
C PHE A 183 0.51 22.10 5.66
N SER A 184 1.37 21.37 6.37
CA SER A 184 2.78 21.76 6.55
C SER A 184 3.58 21.72 5.24
N VAL A 185 3.28 20.74 4.37
CA VAL A 185 3.84 20.65 3.01
C VAL A 185 3.45 21.89 2.20
N ALA A 186 2.15 22.24 2.16
CA ALA A 186 1.68 23.42 1.43
C ALA A 186 2.38 24.71 1.93
N GLN A 187 2.49 24.87 3.25
CA GLN A 187 3.21 26.00 3.85
C GLN A 187 4.70 26.03 3.49
N TYR A 188 5.34 24.89 3.26
CA TYR A 188 6.72 24.83 2.82
C TYR A 188 6.84 25.34 1.38
N PHE A 189 6.03 24.83 0.45
CA PHE A 189 6.10 25.25 -0.96
C PHE A 189 5.62 26.68 -1.19
N ASP A 190 4.69 27.20 -0.38
CA ASP A 190 4.34 28.63 -0.38
C ASP A 190 5.54 29.52 -0.06
N LYS A 191 6.39 29.10 0.89
CA LYS A 191 7.62 29.83 1.23
C LYS A 191 8.65 29.73 0.13
N GLU A 192 8.85 28.55 -0.46
CA GLU A 192 9.77 28.36 -1.61
C GLU A 192 9.34 29.24 -2.80
N ARG A 193 8.04 29.30 -3.11
CA ARG A 193 7.48 30.21 -4.13
C ARG A 193 7.78 31.68 -3.80
N ALA A 194 7.52 32.11 -2.56
CA ALA A 194 7.75 33.48 -2.12
C ALA A 194 9.24 33.89 -2.16
N ILE A 195 10.16 32.97 -1.84
CA ILE A 195 11.60 33.17 -1.96
C ILE A 195 12.00 33.30 -3.43
N ASN A 196 11.49 32.42 -4.29
CA ASN A 196 11.81 32.41 -5.71
C ASN A 196 11.34 33.68 -6.45
N LEU A 197 10.20 34.26 -6.07
CA LEU A 197 9.73 35.54 -6.62
C LEU A 197 10.68 36.71 -6.34
N ARG A 198 11.52 36.61 -5.29
CA ARG A 198 12.51 37.63 -4.92
C ARG A 198 13.89 37.37 -5.53
N ALA A 199 14.08 36.22 -6.19
CA ALA A 199 15.34 35.84 -6.79
C ALA A 199 15.49 36.41 -8.21
N THR A 200 16.73 36.58 -8.67
CA THR A 200 17.07 37.11 -10.01
C THR A 200 16.99 36.06 -11.13
N GLY A 201 16.30 34.93 -10.89
CA GLY A 201 16.20 33.79 -11.81
C GLY A 201 14.87 33.72 -12.57
N PRO A 202 14.68 32.68 -13.41
CA PRO A 202 13.43 32.47 -14.16
C PRO A 202 12.28 32.09 -13.23
N THR A 203 11.52 33.10 -12.81
CA THR A 203 10.44 32.99 -11.81
C THR A 203 9.38 31.96 -12.20
N ASP A 204 8.96 31.97 -13.47
CA ASP A 204 7.83 31.17 -13.95
C ASP A 204 8.15 29.68 -14.08
N TYR A 205 9.40 29.36 -14.43
CA TYR A 205 9.86 27.97 -14.50
C TYR A 205 9.84 27.32 -13.11
N PHE A 206 10.42 27.99 -12.13
CA PHE A 206 10.47 27.46 -10.76
C PHE A 206 9.09 27.43 -10.09
N ALA A 207 8.18 28.34 -10.44
CA ALA A 207 6.80 28.27 -9.97
C ALA A 207 6.13 26.94 -10.40
N GLN A 208 6.23 26.57 -11.68
CA GLN A 208 5.70 25.29 -12.18
C GLN A 208 6.36 24.08 -11.53
N VAL A 209 7.68 24.15 -11.29
CA VAL A 209 8.40 23.07 -10.58
C VAL A 209 7.86 22.91 -9.17
N PHE A 210 7.67 23.99 -8.41
CA PHE A 210 7.14 23.90 -7.04
C PHE A 210 5.70 23.38 -6.99
N ASP A 211 4.85 23.80 -7.94
CA ASP A 211 3.49 23.28 -8.03
C ASP A 211 3.48 21.78 -8.32
N LEU A 212 4.41 21.29 -9.14
CA LEU A 212 4.56 19.87 -9.42
C LEU A 212 5.09 19.11 -8.20
N LEU A 213 6.13 19.62 -7.54
CA LEU A 213 6.70 19.01 -6.34
C LEU A 213 5.66 18.94 -5.20
N GLU A 214 4.88 20.01 -4.99
CA GLU A 214 3.78 20.01 -4.02
C GLU A 214 2.72 18.95 -4.37
N ARG A 215 2.39 18.77 -5.65
CA ARG A 215 1.46 17.72 -6.08
C ARG A 215 1.99 16.31 -5.86
N PHE A 216 3.30 16.09 -5.97
CA PHE A 216 3.93 14.80 -5.66
C PHE A 216 3.72 14.40 -4.20
N TRP A 217 3.64 15.38 -3.29
CA TRP A 217 3.42 15.10 -1.88
C TRP A 217 2.05 14.50 -1.55
N ILE A 218 1.06 14.56 -2.45
CA ILE A 218 -0.25 13.92 -2.22
C ILE A 218 -0.09 12.40 -2.07
N PRO A 219 0.44 11.66 -3.08
CA PRO A 219 0.73 10.25 -2.89
C PRO A 219 1.94 10.01 -1.99
N TRP A 220 2.99 10.86 -1.99
CA TRP A 220 4.18 10.60 -1.18
C TRP A 220 3.91 10.65 0.33
N ALA A 221 3.03 11.56 0.77
CA ALA A 221 2.63 11.61 2.18
C ALA A 221 1.92 10.33 2.61
N THR A 222 1.14 9.72 1.71
CA THR A 222 0.47 8.43 1.95
C THR A 222 1.52 7.33 2.14
N GLU A 223 2.45 7.19 1.18
CA GLU A 223 3.54 6.22 1.24
C GLU A 223 4.39 6.36 2.50
N ILE A 224 4.82 7.59 2.82
CA ILE A 224 5.62 7.86 4.03
C ILE A 224 4.83 7.53 5.30
N PHE A 225 3.54 7.83 5.36
CA PHE A 225 2.71 7.46 6.51
C PHE A 225 2.59 5.94 6.63
N CYS A 226 2.41 5.21 5.52
CA CYS A 226 2.38 3.75 5.52
C CYS A 226 3.71 3.16 6.01
N ASP A 227 4.85 3.66 5.52
CA ASP A 227 6.19 3.27 5.99
C ASP A 227 6.34 3.49 7.50
N LEU A 228 5.96 4.67 7.98
CA LEU A 228 6.08 5.04 9.38
C LEU A 228 5.14 4.21 10.27
N ILE A 229 3.92 3.90 9.82
CA ILE A 229 3.01 3.00 10.54
C ILE A 229 3.64 1.60 10.66
N ALA A 230 4.23 1.09 9.59
CA ALA A 230 4.94 -0.18 9.61
C ALA A 230 6.13 -0.15 10.60
N VAL A 231 6.94 0.91 10.61
CA VAL A 231 8.01 1.08 11.61
C VAL A 231 7.45 1.16 13.03
N TYR A 232 6.39 1.94 13.28
CA TYR A 232 5.83 2.11 14.62
C TYR A 232 5.15 0.86 15.16
N THR A 233 4.77 -0.10 14.32
CA THR A 233 4.04 -1.30 14.74
C THR A 233 4.88 -2.57 14.65
N LEU A 234 5.86 -2.64 13.75
CA LEU A 234 6.76 -3.79 13.56
C LEU A 234 8.20 -3.51 13.99
N GLY A 235 8.70 -2.28 13.83
CA GLY A 235 10.07 -1.91 14.19
C GLY A 235 11.10 -2.22 13.10
N PRO A 236 12.35 -2.58 13.48
CA PRO A 236 13.49 -2.67 12.55
C PRO A 236 13.30 -3.60 11.35
N ALA A 237 12.53 -4.67 11.48
CA ALA A 237 12.30 -5.61 10.37
C ALA A 237 11.75 -4.94 9.11
N TYR A 238 10.87 -3.94 9.26
CA TYR A 238 10.32 -3.22 8.11
C TYR A 238 11.39 -2.40 7.38
N VAL A 239 12.25 -1.73 8.14
CA VAL A 239 13.31 -0.88 7.56
C VAL A 239 14.36 -1.73 6.83
N TRP A 240 14.66 -2.93 7.33
CA TRP A 240 15.49 -3.88 6.60
C TRP A 240 14.82 -4.43 5.33
N SER A 241 13.51 -4.67 5.34
CA SER A 241 12.74 -5.03 4.13
C SER A 241 12.88 -3.95 3.06
N HIS A 242 12.68 -2.69 3.44
CA HIS A 242 12.87 -1.56 2.51
C HIS A 242 14.31 -1.48 1.98
N PHE A 243 15.33 -1.64 2.85
CA PHE A 243 16.74 -1.71 2.41
C PHE A 243 16.95 -2.80 1.35
N HIS A 244 16.42 -4.00 1.59
CA HIS A 244 16.57 -5.14 0.69
C HIS A 244 15.85 -4.92 -0.64
N LEU A 245 14.65 -4.34 -0.59
CA LEU A 245 13.88 -3.97 -1.76
C LEU A 245 14.67 -2.98 -2.65
N THR A 246 15.19 -1.89 -2.07
CA THR A 246 15.97 -0.90 -2.82
C THR A 246 17.24 -1.52 -3.41
N ALA A 247 17.93 -2.36 -2.64
CA ALA A 247 19.14 -3.06 -3.11
C ALA A 247 18.85 -3.97 -4.33
N GLY A 248 17.65 -4.55 -4.43
CA GLY A 248 17.25 -5.42 -5.53
C GLY A 248 16.76 -4.69 -6.79
N HIS A 249 16.20 -3.49 -6.68
CA HIS A 249 15.52 -2.79 -7.79
C HIS A 249 16.43 -1.85 -8.61
N GLY A 250 17.61 -1.47 -8.11
CA GLY A 250 18.65 -0.79 -8.90
C GLY A 250 18.36 0.67 -9.32
N GLY A 251 17.42 1.36 -8.65
CA GLY A 251 17.12 2.78 -8.89
C GLY A 251 18.05 3.74 -8.16
N ASP A 252 18.09 5.00 -8.60
CA ASP A 252 18.76 6.09 -7.85
C ASP A 252 17.87 6.51 -6.65
N PRO A 253 18.33 6.36 -5.40
CA PRO A 253 17.53 6.68 -4.21
C PRO A 253 17.21 8.17 -4.04
N TYR A 254 17.86 9.05 -4.81
CA TYR A 254 17.61 10.50 -4.82
C TYR A 254 16.80 10.96 -6.04
N ASP A 255 16.30 10.04 -6.88
CA ASP A 255 15.65 10.36 -8.15
C ASP A 255 14.40 11.23 -8.00
N ILE A 256 14.34 12.32 -8.79
CA ILE A 256 13.18 13.20 -8.91
C ILE A 256 12.95 13.48 -10.40
N ARG A 257 11.84 12.98 -10.95
CA ARG A 257 11.51 13.10 -12.37
C ARG A 257 10.42 14.14 -12.61
N LEU A 258 10.80 15.34 -13.03
CA LEU A 258 9.82 16.42 -13.31
C LEU A 258 8.97 16.17 -14.57
N ASN A 259 9.38 15.26 -15.45
CA ASN A 259 8.68 14.99 -16.70
C ASN A 259 7.48 14.03 -16.52
N ASN A 260 7.39 13.35 -15.37
CA ASN A 260 6.37 12.35 -15.10
C ASN A 260 5.81 12.54 -13.70
N PHE A 261 4.53 12.18 -13.50
CA PHE A 261 4.00 12.08 -12.15
C PHE A 261 4.67 10.93 -11.39
N MET A 262 5.21 11.22 -10.21
CA MET A 262 5.82 10.22 -9.34
C MET A 262 4.83 9.78 -8.27
N SER A 263 4.44 8.50 -8.29
CA SER A 263 3.56 7.92 -7.27
C SER A 263 4.26 7.66 -5.94
N HIS A 264 5.59 7.51 -5.93
CA HIS A 264 6.37 7.21 -4.72
C HIS A 264 7.44 8.27 -4.47
N PRO A 265 7.73 8.59 -3.19
CA PRO A 265 8.86 9.44 -2.84
C PRO A 265 10.18 8.73 -3.15
N PRO A 266 11.28 9.47 -3.29
CA PRO A 266 12.59 8.85 -3.42
C PRO A 266 12.92 7.98 -2.21
N ASP A 267 13.58 6.83 -2.43
CA ASP A 267 13.86 5.85 -1.37
C ASP A 267 14.72 6.44 -0.24
N GLN A 268 15.61 7.40 -0.54
CA GLN A 268 16.34 8.11 0.50
C GLN A 268 15.40 8.82 1.50
N ALA A 269 14.34 9.48 1.02
CA ALA A 269 13.42 10.21 1.88
C ALA A 269 12.62 9.25 2.78
N ARG A 270 12.26 8.08 2.24
CA ARG A 270 11.60 6.98 2.96
C ARG A 270 12.53 6.43 4.05
N MET A 271 13.76 6.07 3.68
CA MET A 271 14.78 5.56 4.61
C MET A 271 15.07 6.56 5.73
N GLU A 272 15.24 7.85 5.41
CA GLU A 272 15.44 8.89 6.42
C GLU A 272 14.26 8.99 7.41
N ALA A 273 13.02 8.93 6.93
CA ALA A 273 11.83 8.93 7.79
C ALA A 273 11.82 7.73 8.74
N MET A 274 12.09 6.54 8.20
CA MET A 274 12.11 5.30 8.96
C MET A 274 13.20 5.27 10.03
N LEU A 275 14.42 5.74 9.72
CA LEU A 275 15.51 5.83 10.69
C LEU A 275 15.20 6.83 11.81
N MET A 276 14.62 8.00 11.48
CA MET A 276 14.16 8.96 12.49
C MET A 276 13.07 8.37 13.39
N ALA A 277 12.19 7.53 12.84
CA ALA A 277 11.16 6.83 13.62
C ALA A 277 11.76 5.77 14.55
N LEU A 278 12.75 4.99 14.10
CA LEU A 278 13.46 4.04 14.98
C LEU A 278 14.18 4.75 16.13
N ASP A 279 14.86 5.87 15.85
CA ASP A 279 15.51 6.68 16.88
C ASP A 279 14.50 7.21 17.91
N LEU A 280 13.31 7.63 17.46
CA LEU A 280 12.23 8.12 18.31
C LEU A 280 11.62 7.02 19.21
N LEU A 281 11.75 5.75 18.80
CA LEU A 281 11.34 4.57 19.56
C LEU A 281 12.47 3.94 20.39
N ASP A 282 13.61 4.63 20.51
CA ASP A 282 14.82 4.17 21.21
C ASP A 282 15.52 2.93 20.61
N PHE A 283 15.22 2.54 19.36
CA PHE A 283 15.96 1.50 18.61
C PHE A 283 17.29 2.03 18.01
N LYS A 284 18.07 2.75 18.82
CA LYS A 284 19.25 3.50 18.36
C LYS A 284 20.34 2.62 17.75
N LYS A 285 20.54 1.42 18.29
CA LYS A 285 21.53 0.48 17.77
C LYS A 285 21.12 -0.01 16.38
N GLN A 286 19.89 -0.48 16.24
CA GLN A 286 19.35 -1.00 14.98
C GLN A 286 19.30 0.09 13.92
N SER A 287 18.89 1.31 14.30
CA SER A 287 18.94 2.50 13.44
C SER A 287 20.36 2.78 12.93
N ALA A 288 21.36 2.76 13.80
CA ALA A 288 22.76 2.94 13.42
C ALA A 288 23.27 1.83 12.47
N ASP A 289 22.96 0.57 12.78
CA ASP A 289 23.36 -0.59 11.96
C ASP A 289 22.75 -0.51 10.55
N ILE A 290 21.45 -0.18 10.44
CA ILE A 290 20.76 0.00 9.15
C ILE A 290 21.36 1.17 8.38
N LYS A 291 21.58 2.31 9.05
CA LYS A 291 22.13 3.52 8.44
C LYS A 291 23.52 3.26 7.86
N GLU A 292 24.36 2.49 8.54
CA GLU A 292 25.66 2.07 8.03
C GLU A 292 25.49 1.31 6.70
N LYS A 293 24.65 0.27 6.68
CA LYS A 293 24.43 -0.54 5.47
C LYS A 293 23.78 0.24 4.33
N TRP A 294 22.87 1.15 4.65
CA TRP A 294 22.30 2.04 3.67
C TRP A 294 23.37 2.93 3.02
N ASN A 295 24.25 3.55 3.82
CA ASN A 295 25.34 4.37 3.28
C ASN A 295 26.31 3.55 2.42
N ASP A 296 26.60 2.30 2.81
CA ASP A 296 27.41 1.38 2.00
C ASP A 296 26.74 1.09 0.64
N LEU A 297 25.42 0.89 0.61
CA LEU A 297 24.65 0.71 -0.62
C LEU A 297 24.73 1.96 -1.51
N ILE A 298 24.41 3.16 -0.97
CA ILE A 298 24.49 4.44 -1.69
C ILE A 298 25.87 4.64 -2.33
N LYS A 299 26.93 4.38 -1.55
CA LYS A 299 28.31 4.48 -2.03
C LYS A 299 28.61 3.47 -3.13
N SER A 300 28.11 2.24 -3.02
CA SER A 300 28.37 1.17 -3.99
C SER A 300 27.71 1.43 -5.35
N ILE A 301 26.54 2.08 -5.36
CA ILE A 301 25.85 2.46 -6.60
C ILE A 301 26.30 3.82 -7.15
N GLY A 302 27.11 4.58 -6.40
CA GLY A 302 27.60 5.90 -6.80
C GLY A 302 26.51 6.97 -6.87
N ALA A 303 25.44 6.83 -6.09
CA ALA A 303 24.34 7.79 -6.07
C ALA A 303 24.73 9.03 -5.25
N GLU A 304 24.31 10.21 -5.72
CA GLU A 304 24.62 11.48 -5.08
C GLU A 304 23.36 12.35 -4.90
N GLN A 305 23.30 13.03 -3.77
CA GLN A 305 22.17 13.90 -3.47
C GLN A 305 22.13 15.13 -4.39
N THR A 306 21.02 15.28 -5.12
CA THR A 306 20.83 16.41 -6.04
C THR A 306 20.27 17.67 -5.34
N PRO A 307 20.51 18.88 -5.87
CA PRO A 307 19.84 20.09 -5.38
C PRO A 307 18.31 20.03 -5.46
N LEU A 308 17.78 19.34 -6.49
CA LEU A 308 16.34 19.16 -6.67
C LEU A 308 15.76 18.26 -5.57
N TYR A 309 16.42 17.15 -5.25
CA TYR A 309 16.04 16.29 -4.11
C TYR A 309 15.94 17.09 -2.82
N ARG A 310 16.95 17.90 -2.49
CA ARG A 310 16.96 18.69 -1.24
C ARG A 310 15.79 19.66 -1.12
N ARG A 311 15.30 20.19 -2.24
CA ARG A 311 14.12 21.06 -2.28
C ARG A 311 12.82 20.27 -2.26
N ALA A 312 12.78 19.10 -2.91
CA ALA A 312 11.60 18.25 -2.93
C ALA A 312 11.33 17.59 -1.58
N CYS A 313 12.39 17.13 -0.90
CA CYS A 313 12.35 16.35 0.34
C CYS A 313 13.18 17.02 1.46
N PRO A 314 12.77 18.20 1.97
CA PRO A 314 13.49 18.85 3.06
C PRO A 314 13.34 18.05 4.37
N SER A 315 14.42 17.90 5.12
CA SER A 315 14.46 17.12 6.38
C SER A 315 13.41 17.55 7.42
N ARG A 316 13.02 18.83 7.42
CA ARG A 316 11.95 19.34 8.29
C ARG A 316 10.61 18.67 8.01
N LEU A 317 10.24 18.45 6.74
CA LEU A 317 8.99 17.77 6.40
C LEU A 317 9.06 16.31 6.84
N THR A 318 10.19 15.63 6.64
CA THR A 318 10.44 14.27 7.13
C THR A 318 10.23 14.17 8.65
N GLN A 319 10.81 15.09 9.42
CA GLN A 319 10.63 15.15 10.88
C GLN A 319 9.16 15.38 11.29
N GLN A 320 8.43 16.24 10.56
CA GLN A 320 7.02 16.47 10.84
C GLN A 320 6.17 15.24 10.52
N ALA A 321 6.46 14.50 9.44
CA ALA A 321 5.77 13.27 9.10
C ALA A 321 5.94 12.21 10.20
N VAL A 322 7.16 12.03 10.70
CA VAL A 322 7.50 11.13 11.82
C VAL A 322 6.63 11.46 13.05
N ILE A 323 6.62 12.72 13.48
CA ILE A 323 5.87 13.14 14.67
C ILE A 323 4.35 12.97 14.47
N TYR A 324 3.80 13.47 13.38
CA TYR A 324 2.36 13.43 13.14
C TYR A 324 1.85 12.00 12.96
N THR A 325 2.62 11.14 12.29
CA THR A 325 2.24 9.73 12.13
C THR A 325 2.22 9.01 13.49
N LEU A 326 3.23 9.20 14.34
CA LEU A 326 3.25 8.60 15.68
C LEU A 326 2.05 9.05 16.54
N GLU A 327 1.73 10.35 16.50
CA GLU A 327 0.54 10.88 17.18
C GLU A 327 -0.74 10.21 16.68
N GLY A 328 -0.88 10.06 15.36
CA GLY A 328 -2.02 9.42 14.72
C GLY A 328 -2.15 7.95 15.12
N VAL A 329 -1.06 7.17 15.01
CA VAL A 329 -0.97 5.75 15.40
C VAL A 329 -1.40 5.55 16.85
N LYS A 330 -0.91 6.39 17.78
CA LYS A 330 -1.32 6.32 19.19
C LYS A 330 -2.81 6.63 19.38
N LYS A 331 -3.36 7.61 18.67
CA LYS A 331 -4.76 8.03 18.81
C LYS A 331 -5.77 7.02 18.25
N ILE A 332 -5.40 6.28 17.20
CA ILE A 332 -6.23 5.19 16.67
C ILE A 332 -6.10 3.90 17.49
N GLY A 333 -5.25 3.90 18.53
CA GLY A 333 -5.10 2.79 19.46
C GLY A 333 -4.22 1.64 18.95
N CYS A 334 -3.52 1.81 17.82
CA CYS A 334 -2.54 0.82 17.38
C CYS A 334 -1.43 0.68 18.44
N ARG A 335 -0.98 -0.55 18.64
CA ARG A 335 0.14 -0.83 19.54
C ARG A 335 1.43 -0.32 18.91
N VAL A 336 2.11 0.58 19.62
CA VAL A 336 3.45 1.03 19.25
C VAL A 336 4.49 0.05 19.80
N VAL A 337 5.43 -0.34 18.95
CA VAL A 337 6.51 -1.27 19.25
C VAL A 337 7.55 -0.65 20.21
N SER A 338 8.17 -1.50 21.02
CA SER A 338 9.27 -1.21 21.94
C SER A 338 10.24 -2.40 21.98
N GLU A 339 11.42 -2.28 22.60
CA GLU A 339 12.33 -3.44 22.75
C GLU A 339 11.73 -4.59 23.57
N SER A 340 10.74 -4.30 24.43
CA SER A 340 10.01 -5.28 25.25
C SER A 340 8.77 -5.86 24.56
N THR A 341 8.46 -5.40 23.35
CA THR A 341 7.35 -5.91 22.57
C THR A 341 7.61 -7.37 22.20
N SER A 342 6.58 -8.21 22.38
CA SER A 342 6.55 -9.59 21.91
C SER A 342 5.28 -9.82 21.09
N GLY A 343 5.29 -10.87 20.28
CA GLY A 343 4.19 -11.29 19.43
C GLY A 343 4.69 -12.32 18.42
N THR A 344 3.90 -13.34 18.13
CA THR A 344 4.32 -14.44 17.26
C THR A 344 4.85 -13.96 15.91
N VAL A 345 4.13 -13.06 15.24
CA VAL A 345 4.54 -12.55 13.92
C VAL A 345 5.60 -11.47 14.07
N HIS A 346 5.42 -10.56 15.04
CA HIS A 346 6.42 -9.53 15.34
C HIS A 346 7.82 -10.11 15.60
N ASP A 347 7.91 -11.11 16.50
CA ASP A 347 9.16 -11.75 16.91
C ASP A 347 9.77 -12.53 15.76
N LEU A 348 8.94 -13.25 14.98
CA LEU A 348 9.36 -13.99 13.80
C LEU A 348 10.06 -13.08 12.78
N LEU A 349 9.41 -11.99 12.37
CA LEU A 349 9.93 -11.11 11.32
C LEU A 349 11.18 -10.34 11.78
N ASN A 350 11.22 -9.88 13.04
CA ASN A 350 12.43 -9.27 13.58
C ASN A 350 13.57 -10.27 13.77
N ASN A 351 13.27 -11.53 14.12
CA ASN A 351 14.28 -12.58 14.21
C ASN A 351 14.79 -13.01 12.84
N ALA A 352 13.93 -13.07 11.81
CA ALA A 352 14.35 -13.41 10.44
C ALA A 352 15.51 -12.52 9.96
N TRP A 353 15.38 -11.20 10.16
CA TRP A 353 16.47 -10.27 9.83
C TRP A 353 17.73 -10.47 10.67
N LYS A 354 17.59 -10.79 11.97
CA LYS A 354 18.75 -11.14 12.81
C LYS A 354 19.46 -12.39 12.28
N GLN A 355 18.72 -13.44 11.94
CA GLN A 355 19.28 -14.68 11.40
C GLN A 355 19.94 -14.46 10.04
N PHE A 356 19.32 -13.66 9.17
CA PHE A 356 19.88 -13.29 7.87
C PHE A 356 21.25 -12.64 8.04
N TRP A 357 21.38 -11.65 8.92
CA TRP A 357 22.66 -10.95 9.14
C TRP A 357 23.71 -11.79 9.89
N ILE A 358 23.30 -12.75 10.71
CA ILE A 358 24.22 -13.69 11.38
C ILE A 358 24.81 -14.69 10.39
N SER A 359 23.98 -15.27 9.51
CA SER A 359 24.41 -16.29 8.56
C SER A 359 23.65 -16.22 7.23
N PRO A 360 23.99 -15.27 6.34
CA PRO A 360 23.28 -15.09 5.08
C PRO A 360 23.29 -16.35 4.19
N ILE A 361 24.37 -17.13 4.25
CA ILE A 361 24.54 -18.35 3.44
C ILE A 361 23.61 -19.48 3.94
N GLN A 362 23.41 -19.60 5.25
CA GLN A 362 22.57 -20.66 5.83
C GLN A 362 21.11 -20.23 6.01
N TYR A 363 20.82 -18.94 5.86
CA TYR A 363 19.49 -18.37 6.02
C TYR A 363 18.39 -19.08 5.20
N PRO A 364 18.58 -19.43 3.91
CA PRO A 364 17.51 -20.08 3.14
C PRO A 364 17.07 -21.44 3.71
N ALA A 365 17.99 -22.18 4.35
CA ALA A 365 17.66 -23.45 4.99
C ALA A 365 16.85 -23.22 6.28
N TRP A 366 17.29 -22.26 7.09
CA TRP A 366 16.60 -21.84 8.32
C TRP A 366 15.19 -21.28 8.05
N GLU A 367 15.05 -20.44 7.02
CA GLU A 367 13.79 -19.82 6.62
C GLU A 367 12.76 -20.88 6.21
N ARG A 368 13.18 -21.85 5.38
CA ARG A 368 12.31 -22.95 4.95
C ARG A 368 11.78 -23.77 6.12
N GLU A 369 12.64 -24.12 7.08
CA GLU A 369 12.23 -24.86 8.28
C GLU A 369 11.24 -24.04 9.12
N THR A 370 11.51 -22.74 9.28
CA THR A 370 10.68 -21.82 10.05
C THR A 370 9.29 -21.65 9.43
N ILE A 371 9.21 -21.46 8.10
CA ILE A 371 7.93 -21.33 7.40
C ILE A 371 7.13 -22.62 7.44
N ASN A 372 7.77 -23.78 7.24
CA ASN A 372 7.09 -25.06 7.34
C ASN A 372 6.46 -25.26 8.73
N THR A 373 7.20 -24.91 9.79
CA THR A 373 6.70 -24.95 11.16
C THR A 373 5.50 -24.02 11.34
N LEU A 374 5.58 -22.79 10.80
CA LEU A 374 4.49 -21.82 10.89
C LEU A 374 3.23 -22.26 10.13
N LYS A 375 3.38 -22.82 8.92
CA LYS A 375 2.26 -23.37 8.12
C LYS A 375 1.58 -24.55 8.84
N GLN A 376 2.33 -25.39 9.55
CA GLN A 376 1.78 -26.50 10.35
C GLN A 376 0.96 -26.01 11.55
N ILE A 377 1.48 -25.06 12.33
CA ILE A 377 0.78 -24.50 13.51
C ILE A 377 -0.49 -23.74 13.08
N SER A 378 -0.45 -23.12 11.91
CA SER A 378 -1.58 -22.35 11.35
C SER A 378 -2.69 -23.24 10.81
N ASN A 379 -2.51 -24.57 10.77
CA ASN A 379 -3.50 -25.51 10.28
C ASN A 379 -4.22 -26.19 11.45
N PRO A 380 -5.48 -25.81 11.78
CA PRO A 380 -6.22 -26.41 12.90
C PRO A 380 -6.57 -27.90 12.70
N TRP A 381 -6.19 -28.49 11.57
CA TRP A 381 -6.44 -29.89 11.20
C TRP A 381 -5.17 -30.72 11.03
N ALA A 382 -4.00 -30.22 11.42
CA ALA A 382 -2.79 -31.03 11.44
C ALA A 382 -2.95 -32.15 12.49
N PRO A 383 -2.86 -33.45 12.11
CA PRO A 383 -2.87 -34.53 13.10
C PRO A 383 -1.62 -34.40 13.97
N VAL A 384 -1.82 -34.36 15.29
CA VAL A 384 -0.77 -34.37 16.32
C VAL A 384 -0.04 -35.71 16.30
#